data_AF-A0A7X5KT30-F1
#
_entry.id   AF-A0A7X5KT30-F1
#
_cell.length_a   1.000
_cell.length_b   1.000
_cell.length_c   1.000
_cell.angle_alpha   90.00
_cell.angle_beta   90.00
_cell.angle_gamma   90.00
#
_symmetry.space_group_name_H-M   'P 1'
#
loop_
_entity.id
_entity.type
_entity.pdbx_description
1 polymer ?
#
loop_
_entity_poly.entity_id
_entity_poly.type
_entity_poly.pdbx_seq_one_letter_code
_entity_poly.pdbx_strand_id
1 'polypeptide(L)'
;MALELTDVKNFLRCEHDEDDELIKIYMSSAEEYVKSACGDSVNLETAKAKTLLLMLISDYYENRTAYGQGSYSHNITSMITQLRLETEMEVDE
;
A
#
# COMPACT_ATOMS: atom_id res chain seq x y z
N MET A 1 10.40 2.85 6.01
CA MET A 1 9.13 2.23 5.60
C MET A 1 8.06 2.80 6.51
N ALA A 2 6.89 3.11 5.97
CA ALA A 2 5.81 3.69 6.79
C ALA A 2 5.14 2.67 7.71
N LEU A 3 5.34 1.38 7.44
CA LEU A 3 4.82 0.24 8.17
C LEU A 3 5.98 -0.68 8.59
N GLU A 4 5.88 -1.27 9.78
CA GLU A 4 6.77 -2.35 10.20
C GLU A 4 6.23 -3.71 9.73
N LEU A 5 7.12 -4.68 9.53
CA LEU A 5 6.75 -6.04 9.12
C LEU A 5 5.70 -6.65 10.06
N THR A 6 5.86 -6.45 11.37
CA THR A 6 4.93 -6.94 12.40
C THR A 6 3.53 -6.38 12.22
N ASP A 7 3.38 -5.10 11.86
CA ASP A 7 2.08 -4.46 11.64
C ASP A 7 1.36 -5.11 10.45
N VAL A 8 2.10 -5.36 9.38
CA VAL A 8 1.60 -6.00 8.17
C VAL A 8 1.22 -7.46 8.43
N LYS A 9 2.07 -8.21 9.14
CA LYS A 9 1.77 -9.60 9.53
C LYS A 9 0.53 -9.71 10.39
N ASN A 10 0.36 -8.80 11.35
CA ASN A 10 -0.85 -8.71 12.17
C ASN A 10 -2.10 -8.45 11.33
N PHE A 11 -2.00 -7.56 10.34
CA PHE A 11 -3.11 -7.26 9.43
C PHE A 11 -3.47 -8.48 8.55
N LEU A 12 -2.47 -9.16 8.00
CA LEU A 12 -2.64 -10.37 7.17
C LEU A 12 -3.00 -11.62 7.98
N ARG A 13 -2.98 -11.54 9.31
CA ARG A 13 -3.11 -12.69 10.23
C ARG A 13 -2.09 -13.80 9.92
N CYS A 14 -0.88 -13.40 9.54
CA CYS A 14 0.23 -14.31 9.26
C CYS A 14 1.09 -14.49 10.52
N GLU A 15 1.01 -15.67 11.14
CA GLU A 15 1.73 -16.00 12.37
C GLU A 15 3.12 -16.63 12.12
N HIS A 16 3.44 -16.97 10.88
CA HIS A 16 4.64 -17.72 10.51
C HIS A 16 5.65 -16.81 9.78
N ASP A 17 6.93 -17.14 9.85
CA ASP A 17 8.00 -16.32 9.26
C ASP A 17 8.39 -16.74 7.84
N GLU A 18 7.79 -17.82 7.31
CA GLU A 18 8.10 -18.36 5.98
C GLU A 18 7.83 -17.35 4.85
N ASP A 19 6.84 -16.49 5.03
CA ASP A 19 6.45 -15.47 4.04
C ASP A 19 7.09 -14.10 4.31
N ASP A 20 7.99 -13.95 5.29
CA ASP A 20 8.55 -12.64 5.69
C ASP A 20 9.25 -11.90 4.53
N GLU A 21 10.05 -12.61 3.75
CA GLU A 21 10.74 -12.02 2.60
C GLU A 21 9.75 -11.60 1.52
N LEU A 22 8.71 -12.40 1.28
CA LEU A 22 7.67 -12.09 0.32
C LEU A 22 6.85 -10.87 0.75
N ILE A 23 6.49 -10.79 2.03
CA ILE A 23 5.76 -9.66 2.60
C ILE A 23 6.59 -8.37 2.47
N LYS A 24 7.90 -8.42 2.72
CA LYS A 24 8.80 -7.25 2.53
C LYS A 24 8.84 -6.76 1.08
N ILE A 25 8.79 -7.69 0.11
CA ILE A 25 8.71 -7.33 -1.32
C ILE A 25 7.39 -6.59 -1.58
N TYR A 26 6.26 -7.11 -1.09
CA TYR A 26 4.97 -6.46 -1.26
C TYR A 26 4.86 -5.11 -0.56
N MET A 27 5.47 -4.95 0.62
CA MET A 27 5.57 -3.65 1.28
C MET A 27 6.29 -2.63 0.40
N SER A 28 7.42 -3.02 -0.19
CA SER A 28 8.21 -2.16 -1.08
C SER A 28 7.42 -1.81 -2.34
N SER A 29 6.80 -2.79 -2.99
CA SER A 29 5.96 -2.58 -4.18
C SER A 29 4.75 -1.68 -3.91
N ALA A 30 4.14 -1.78 -2.72
CA ALA A 30 3.03 -0.90 -2.34
C ALA A 30 3.49 0.55 -2.16
N GLU A 31 4.63 0.79 -1.50
CA GLU A 31 5.19 2.14 -1.34
C GLU A 31 5.55 2.76 -2.70
N GLU A 32 6.20 2.00 -3.58
CA GLU A 32 6.55 2.46 -4.93
C GLU A 32 5.30 2.79 -5.76
N TYR A 33 4.25 1.97 -5.67
CA TYR A 33 3.00 2.23 -6.38
C TYR A 33 2.33 3.53 -5.92
N VAL A 34 2.26 3.78 -4.60
CA VAL A 34 1.67 5.01 -4.07
C VAL A 34 2.49 6.24 -4.48
N LYS A 35 3.83 6.17 -4.41
CA LYS A 35 4.71 7.26 -4.88
C LYS A 35 4.58 7.50 -6.38
N SER A 36 4.52 6.45 -7.19
CA SER A 36 4.30 6.59 -8.62
C SER A 36 2.94 7.22 -8.96
N ALA A 37 1.91 7.00 -8.13
CA ALA A 37 0.58 7.53 -8.36
C ALA A 37 0.37 8.96 -7.80
N CYS A 38 1.00 9.29 -6.67
CA CYS A 38 0.79 10.55 -5.94
C CYS A 38 1.96 11.53 -6.04
N GLY A 39 3.13 11.09 -6.51
CA GLY A 39 4.39 11.83 -6.49
C GLY A 39 5.30 11.44 -5.32
N ASP A 40 6.60 11.73 -5.45
CA ASP A 40 7.62 11.38 -4.45
C ASP A 40 7.48 12.15 -3.12
N SER A 41 6.74 13.27 -3.11
CA SER A 41 6.47 14.09 -1.93
C SER A 41 5.34 13.56 -1.05
N VAL A 42 4.66 12.48 -1.45
CA VAL A 42 3.52 11.94 -0.69
C VAL A 42 3.92 11.53 0.73
N ASN A 43 3.16 12.01 1.73
CA ASN A 43 3.38 11.66 3.12
C ASN A 43 2.78 10.28 3.46
N LEU A 44 3.64 9.25 3.46
CA LEU A 44 3.26 7.87 3.78
C LEU A 44 3.03 7.62 5.27
N GLU A 45 3.40 8.55 6.16
CA GLU A 45 3.22 8.38 7.62
C GLU A 45 1.80 8.67 8.10
N THR A 46 0.93 9.20 7.23
CA THR A 46 -0.47 9.46 7.58
C THR A 46 -1.24 8.17 7.78
N ALA A 47 -2.22 8.17 8.69
CA ALA A 47 -3.09 7.01 8.92
C ALA A 47 -3.81 6.54 7.64
N LYS A 48 -4.17 7.50 6.77
CA LYS A 48 -4.78 7.22 5.46
C LYS A 48 -3.80 6.47 4.55
N ALA A 49 -2.57 6.95 4.41
CA ALA A 49 -1.55 6.30 3.59
C ALA A 49 -1.19 4.91 4.14
N LYS A 50 -1.01 4.76 5.46
CA LYS A 50 -0.77 3.46 6.10
C LYS A 50 -1.90 2.46 5.82
N THR A 51 -3.15 2.90 5.86
CA THR A 51 -4.31 2.06 5.55
C THR A 51 -4.32 1.65 4.07
N LEU A 52 -3.99 2.58 3.15
CA LEU A 52 -3.86 2.27 1.73
C LEU A 52 -2.78 1.23 1.45
N LEU A 53 -1.61 1.40 2.07
CA LEU A 53 -0.50 0.45 1.95
C LEU A 53 -0.90 -0.95 2.44
N LEU A 54 -1.57 -1.06 3.59
CA LEU A 54 -2.07 -2.34 4.11
C LEU A 54 -3.05 -3.02 3.14
N MET A 55 -3.98 -2.27 2.54
CA MET A 55 -4.92 -2.82 1.55
C MET A 55 -4.21 -3.32 0.28
N LEU A 56 -3.22 -2.58 -0.23
CA LEU A 56 -2.44 -3.00 -1.39
C LEU A 56 -1.62 -4.27 -1.09
N ILE A 57 -0.96 -4.31 0.07
CA ILE A 57 -0.17 -5.47 0.47
C ILE A 57 -1.06 -6.71 0.63
N SER A 58 -2.26 -6.55 1.20
CA SER A 58 -3.25 -7.62 1.30
C SER A 58 -3.66 -8.14 -0.06
N ASP A 59 -3.93 -7.23 -1.01
CA ASP A 59 -4.30 -7.60 -2.37
C ASP A 59 -3.18 -8.41 -3.05
N TYR A 60 -1.92 -7.96 -2.94
CA TYR A 60 -0.76 -8.70 -3.47
C TYR A 60 -0.56 -10.06 -2.79
N TYR A 61 -0.82 -10.13 -1.48
CA TYR A 61 -0.61 -11.34 -0.69
C TYR A 61 -1.69 -12.40 -0.94
N GLU A 62 -2.95 -11.99 -1.12
CA GLU A 62 -4.08 -12.88 -1.39
C GLU A 62 -4.15 -13.29 -2.86
N ASN A 63 -3.85 -12.37 -3.79
CA ASN A 63 -3.95 -12.60 -5.23
C ASN A 63 -2.60 -12.99 -5.85
N ARG A 64 -1.93 -14.02 -5.31
CA ARG A 64 -0.61 -14.51 -5.79
C ARG A 64 -0.63 -15.16 -7.19
N THR A 65 -1.76 -15.11 -7.91
CA THR A 65 -1.89 -15.72 -9.24
C THR A 65 -2.00 -14.65 -10.32
N ALA A 66 -1.29 -14.83 -11.43
CA ALA A 66 -1.37 -13.95 -12.60
C ALA A 66 -2.76 -13.95 -13.29
N TYR A 67 -3.68 -14.82 -12.86
CA TYR A 67 -5.05 -14.94 -13.39
C TYR A 67 -6.04 -14.28 -12.44
N GLY A 68 -6.07 -12.95 -12.51
CA GLY A 68 -7.02 -12.14 -11.77
C GLY A 68 -6.87 -10.68 -12.15
N GLN A 69 -7.12 -10.35 -13.41
CA GLN A 69 -7.41 -8.99 -13.85
C GLN A 69 -8.74 -8.54 -13.21
N GLY A 70 -8.73 -8.32 -11.90
CA GLY A 70 -9.74 -7.53 -11.21
C GLY A 70 -9.16 -6.14 -11.09
N SER A 71 -9.83 -5.14 -11.64
CA SER A 71 -9.59 -3.74 -11.26
C SER A 71 -9.40 -3.68 -9.74
N TYR A 72 -8.38 -2.94 -9.26
CA TYR A 72 -8.26 -2.65 -7.83
C TYR A 72 -9.64 -2.25 -7.29
N SER A 73 -9.94 -2.69 -6.06
CA SER A 73 -11.18 -2.31 -5.40
C SER A 73 -11.38 -0.80 -5.49
N HIS A 74 -12.61 -0.36 -5.80
CA HIS A 74 -12.94 1.06 -5.97
C HIS A 74 -12.46 1.92 -4.79
N ASN A 75 -12.39 1.32 -3.60
CA ASN A 75 -11.89 1.95 -2.39
C ASN A 75 -10.40 2.33 -2.49
N ILE A 76 -9.56 1.45 -3.05
CA ILE A 76 -8.12 1.69 -3.27
C ILE A 76 -7.94 2.84 -4.27
N THR A 77 -8.66 2.83 -5.39
CA THR A 77 -8.60 3.89 -6.41
C THR A 77 -9.04 5.24 -5.85
N SER A 78 -10.13 5.27 -5.08
CA SER A 78 -10.63 6.49 -4.44
C SER A 78 -9.62 7.06 -3.43
N MET A 79 -9.02 6.21 -2.59
CA MET A 79 -8.02 6.66 -1.62
C MET A 79 -6.73 7.18 -2.25
N ILE A 80 -6.26 6.57 -3.34
CA ILE A 80 -5.12 7.08 -4.11
C ILE A 80 -5.43 8.47 -4.68
N THR A 81 -6.63 8.63 -5.25
CA THR A 81 -7.05 9.92 -5.81
C THR A 81 -7.07 11.01 -4.75
N GLN A 82 -7.60 10.71 -3.56
CA GLN A 82 -7.60 11.65 -2.43
C GLN A 82 -6.19 12.02 -1.97
N LEU A 83 -5.31 11.02 -1.79
CA LEU A 83 -3.91 11.27 -1.37
C LEU A 83 -3.15 12.11 -2.39
N ARG A 84 -3.38 11.86 -3.68
CA ARG A 84 -2.79 12.65 -4.75
C ARG A 84 -3.22 14.12 -4.67
N LEU A 85 -4.53 14.38 -4.50
CA LEU A 85 -5.04 15.75 -4.37
C LEU A 85 -4.49 16.46 -3.12
N GLU A 86 -4.40 15.75 -2.00
CA GLU A 86 -3.79 16.28 -0.76
C GLU A 86 -2.31 16.63 -0.98
N THR A 87 -1.56 15.76 -1.68
CA THR A 87 -0.15 15.98 -1.99
C THR A 87 0.05 17.17 -2.95
N GLU A 88 -0.78 17.30 -3.98
CA GLU A 88 -0.73 18.44 -4.91
C GLU A 88 -1.03 19.77 -4.20
N MET A 89 -1.99 19.80 -3.27
CA MET A 89 -2.30 20.99 -2.47
C MET A 89 -1.16 21.40 -1.52
N GLU A 90 -0.43 20.45 -0.95
CA GLU A 90 0.73 20.75 -0.08
C GLU A 90 1.94 21.29 -0.85
N VAL A 91 2.07 20.98 -2.16
CA VAL A 91 3.18 21.46 -3.00
C VAL A 91 2.95 22.89 -3.51
N ASP A 92 1.68 23.32 -3.60
CA ASP A 92 1.29 24.65 -4.07
C ASP A 92 1.29 25.74 -2.95
N GLU A 93 1.55 25.37 -1.69
CA GLU A 93 1.74 26.29 -0.53
C GLU A 93 3.21 26.65 -0.28
#